data_AF-A0A8C2F9M3-F1
#
_entry.id   AF-A0A8C2F9M3-F1
#
_cell.length_a   1.000
_cell.length_b   1.000
_cell.length_c   1.000
_cell.angle_alpha   90.00
_cell.angle_beta   90.00
_cell.angle_gamma   90.00
#
_symmetry.space_group_name_H-M   'P 1'
#
loop_
_entity.id
_entity.type
_entity.pdbx_description
1 polymer ?
#
loop_
_entity_poly.entity_id
_entity_poly.type
_entity_poly.pdbx_seq_one_letter_code
_entity_poly.pdbx_strand_id
1 'polypeptide(L)'
;MSPLNEYGFCPIQKKLACFDFDFKHWPVDFSWKEVLICVCVCSYLIVHSFGRRMLYPGSLGLLQKAMRPMLQQGQARLVEEYDGQRNKLVACDGNEIDTMFVDRRKDGGQAGKTLVICCEGNAGFYEVGCMNTPLDGGYSVLGWNHPGFGGSTGVPLPQNEANAMDVVIQFAVHKLGFQLSDIIVYAWSIGGFTASWAVMSYPEIRALVLDASFDDLLPLALKVMPDSWRPLVTHTVRQYMNLNNAEQLCKYQGPVLLIRRTKDEIITTTGPEDIMSNRGNDLLLKLLQYRYPKVMTEDALRAVRQWLAAGTPIEEESVYTGYEVDDDWCLSVLQSYQTDRETLFPWSVGEDMTLEGRRQLALFLARKYMRNFETTHCTPLPISEFRPPWKL
;
A
#
# COMPACT_ATOMS: atom_id res chain seq x y z
N MET A 1 -22.72 23.42 45.15
CA MET A 1 -21.30 23.83 45.18
C MET A 1 -20.49 22.68 44.60
N SER A 2 -19.87 22.90 43.42
CA SER A 2 -18.82 22.07 42.78
C SER A 2 -17.47 22.21 43.55
N PRO A 3 -16.31 21.59 43.20
CA PRO A 3 -15.85 20.81 41.99
C PRO A 3 -15.15 19.44 42.32
N LEU A 4 -14.92 18.45 41.42
CA LEU A 4 -14.02 18.23 40.24
C LEU A 4 -12.48 18.07 40.50
N ASN A 5 -11.84 17.21 39.67
CA ASN A 5 -10.40 16.94 39.37
C ASN A 5 -9.66 15.82 40.15
N GLU A 6 -8.70 15.00 39.65
CA GLU A 6 -8.03 14.80 38.34
C GLU A 6 -7.14 13.51 38.41
N TYR A 7 -6.76 12.97 37.24
CA TYR A 7 -5.82 11.86 37.01
C TYR A 7 -4.33 12.21 37.30
N GLY A 8 -3.48 11.22 37.61
CA GLY A 8 -2.02 11.38 37.80
C GLY A 8 -1.18 10.18 37.31
N PHE A 9 -0.03 10.48 36.70
CA PHE A 9 0.85 9.68 35.81
C PHE A 9 1.83 8.64 36.46
N CYS A 10 2.38 7.76 35.59
CA CYS A 10 3.44 6.74 35.75
C CYS A 10 4.85 7.27 36.08
N PRO A 11 5.77 6.44 36.63
CA PRO A 11 7.16 6.47 36.12
C PRO A 11 7.89 5.11 36.03
N ILE A 12 8.21 4.68 34.81
CA ILE A 12 9.29 3.73 34.46
C ILE A 12 10.57 4.56 34.22
N GLN A 13 11.33 4.82 35.28
CA GLN A 13 12.64 5.51 35.19
C GLN A 13 13.76 4.79 35.96
N LYS A 14 13.55 3.54 36.41
CA LYS A 14 14.43 2.87 37.38
C LYS A 14 15.30 1.73 36.84
N LYS A 15 15.86 1.82 35.62
CA LYS A 15 16.80 0.79 35.13
C LYS A 15 18.00 1.29 34.31
N LEU A 16 18.58 2.44 34.68
CA LEU A 16 19.91 2.85 34.19
C LEU A 16 20.89 3.23 35.31
N ALA A 17 20.55 2.99 36.58
CA ALA A 17 21.36 3.37 37.75
C ALA A 17 22.48 2.36 38.12
N CYS A 18 23.06 1.65 37.16
CA CYS A 18 24.08 0.61 37.45
C CYS A 18 25.39 0.75 36.66
N PHE A 19 25.69 1.94 36.13
CA PHE A 19 27.02 2.25 35.62
C PHE A 19 27.49 3.59 36.17
N ASP A 20 28.40 3.51 37.14
CA ASP A 20 29.04 4.64 37.79
C ASP A 20 30.17 5.14 36.89
N PHE A 21 29.86 6.03 35.96
CA PHE A 21 30.89 6.80 35.28
C PHE A 21 31.22 8.03 36.14
N ASP A 22 32.23 7.87 36.99
CA ASP A 22 32.70 8.90 37.89
C ASP A 22 33.47 9.98 37.09
N PHE A 23 32.74 10.95 36.54
CA PHE A 23 33.31 12.13 35.90
C PHE A 23 33.32 13.30 36.88
N LYS A 24 34.49 13.86 37.17
CA LYS A 24 34.61 15.06 38.03
C LYS A 24 33.94 16.30 37.44
N HIS A 25 33.67 16.35 36.13
CA HIS A 25 32.83 17.33 35.45
C HIS A 25 32.23 16.72 34.17
N TRP A 26 30.95 16.98 33.87
CA TRP A 26 30.34 16.73 32.56
C TRP A 26 30.82 17.81 31.56
N PRO A 27 31.06 17.52 30.27
CA PRO A 27 31.29 18.57 29.30
C PRO A 27 30.05 19.49 29.23
N VAL A 28 30.26 20.79 29.40
CA VAL A 28 29.18 21.78 29.63
C VAL A 28 28.28 22.02 28.41
N ASP A 29 28.54 21.43 27.24
CA ASP A 29 27.84 21.82 26.00
C ASP A 29 27.22 20.63 25.23
N PHE A 30 26.51 19.71 25.89
CA PHE A 30 25.74 18.69 25.17
C PHE A 30 24.36 18.41 25.78
N SER A 31 23.33 19.06 25.23
CA SER A 31 21.94 18.87 25.58
C SER A 31 21.23 17.97 24.56
N TRP A 32 20.70 16.83 25.00
CA TRP A 32 19.87 15.94 24.16
C TRP A 32 18.68 16.66 23.49
N LYS A 33 18.19 17.77 24.08
CA LYS A 33 17.13 18.57 23.50
C LYS A 33 17.59 19.34 22.27
N GLU A 34 18.83 19.82 22.24
CA GLU A 34 19.39 20.54 21.09
C GLU A 34 19.64 19.61 19.91
N VAL A 35 20.10 18.39 20.17
CA VAL A 35 20.23 17.34 19.16
C VAL A 35 18.86 16.98 18.57
N LEU A 36 17.84 16.83 19.41
CA LEU A 36 16.48 16.53 18.95
C LEU A 36 15.87 17.68 18.14
N ILE A 37 16.03 18.93 18.59
CA ILE A 37 15.59 20.12 17.84
C ILE A 37 16.31 20.21 16.49
N CYS A 38 17.63 19.99 16.46
CA CYS A 38 18.41 19.99 15.24
C CYS A 38 17.95 18.90 14.27
N VAL A 39 17.71 17.67 14.75
CA VAL A 39 17.16 16.58 13.94
C VAL A 39 15.76 16.93 13.41
N CYS A 40 14.87 17.49 14.24
CA CYS A 40 13.54 17.91 13.81
C CYS A 40 13.59 18.99 12.71
N VAL A 41 14.42 20.02 12.89
CA VAL A 41 14.60 21.12 11.92
C VAL A 41 15.21 20.58 10.63
N CYS A 42 16.28 19.78 10.70
CA CYS A 42 16.90 19.17 9.53
C CYS A 42 15.93 18.25 8.79
N SER A 43 15.14 17.45 9.50
CA SER A 43 14.14 16.56 8.91
C SER A 43 13.04 17.34 8.19
N TYR A 44 12.55 18.42 8.81
CA TYR A 44 11.60 19.33 8.20
C TYR A 44 12.19 19.94 6.91
N LEU A 45 13.41 20.46 6.97
CA LEU A 45 14.08 21.03 5.81
C LEU A 45 14.24 20.00 4.68
N ILE A 46 14.63 18.75 4.99
CA ILE A 46 14.79 17.68 4.00
C ILE A 46 13.46 17.42 3.27
N VAL A 47 12.37 17.20 4.02
CA VAL A 47 11.06 16.89 3.43
C VAL A 47 10.56 18.04 2.56
N HIS A 48 10.69 19.27 3.05
CA HIS A 48 10.18 20.46 2.35
C HIS A 48 11.10 20.97 1.23
N SER A 49 12.31 20.41 1.06
CA SER A 49 13.25 20.80 0.00
C SER A 49 13.44 19.74 -1.09
N PHE A 50 14.00 18.56 -0.76
CA PHE A 50 14.38 17.56 -1.76
C PHE A 50 13.83 16.15 -1.46
N GLY A 51 13.65 15.76 -0.20
CA GLY A 51 13.22 14.40 0.16
C GLY A 51 11.87 14.03 -0.44
N ARG A 52 10.87 14.91 -0.34
CA ARG A 52 9.56 14.73 -1.00
C ARG A 52 9.69 14.66 -2.52
N ARG A 53 10.57 15.49 -3.11
CA ARG A 53 10.77 15.55 -4.56
C ARG A 53 11.45 14.29 -5.11
N MET A 54 12.33 13.67 -4.33
CA MET A 54 12.90 12.36 -4.65
C MET A 54 11.87 11.24 -4.51
N LEU A 55 11.01 11.32 -3.50
CA LEU A 55 9.98 10.31 -3.29
C LEU A 55 8.88 10.39 -4.36
N TYR A 56 8.47 11.59 -4.76
CA TYR A 56 7.45 11.89 -5.77
C TYR A 56 8.03 12.77 -6.89
N PRO A 57 8.89 12.22 -7.76
CA PRO A 57 9.48 12.96 -8.87
C PRO A 57 8.45 13.49 -9.86
N GLY A 58 7.27 12.86 -9.98
CA GLY A 58 6.16 13.36 -10.81
C GLY A 58 5.67 14.77 -10.43
N SER A 59 5.92 15.22 -9.19
CA SER A 59 5.62 16.58 -8.73
C SER A 59 6.62 17.65 -9.24
N LEU A 60 7.72 17.23 -9.87
CA LEU A 60 8.76 18.14 -10.36
C LEU A 60 8.33 18.81 -11.66
N GLY A 61 8.30 20.14 -11.66
CA GLY A 61 7.90 20.92 -12.85
C GLY A 61 8.73 20.62 -14.11
N LEU A 62 10.01 20.27 -13.97
CA LEU A 62 10.85 19.89 -15.12
C LEU A 62 10.41 18.55 -15.72
N LEU A 63 10.15 17.54 -14.89
CA LEU A 63 9.66 16.23 -15.36
C LEU A 63 8.27 16.38 -16.00
N GLN A 64 7.37 17.12 -15.36
CA GLN A 64 6.04 17.38 -15.92
C GLN A 64 6.09 18.12 -17.25
N LYS A 65 7.01 19.09 -17.40
CA LYS A 65 7.22 19.78 -18.68
C LYS A 65 7.72 18.82 -19.76
N ALA A 66 8.60 17.88 -19.43
CA ALA A 66 9.09 16.86 -20.36
C ALA A 66 7.99 15.85 -20.74
N MET A 67 7.12 15.47 -19.80
CA MET A 67 6.04 14.52 -20.03
C MET A 67 4.78 15.15 -20.65
N ARG A 68 4.66 16.48 -20.66
CA ARG A 68 3.46 17.21 -21.12
C ARG A 68 2.91 16.74 -22.47
N PRO A 69 3.70 16.52 -23.54
CA PRO A 69 3.15 16.05 -24.81
C PRO A 69 2.46 14.68 -24.68
N MET A 70 3.08 13.77 -23.94
CA MET A 70 2.54 12.44 -23.68
C MET A 70 1.27 12.50 -22.83
N LEU A 71 1.24 13.35 -21.80
CA LEU A 71 0.03 13.54 -20.97
C LEU A 71 -1.12 14.13 -21.77
N GLN A 72 -0.86 15.12 -22.63
CA GLN A 72 -1.87 15.71 -23.50
C GLN A 72 -2.43 14.70 -24.50
N GLN A 73 -1.58 13.85 -25.07
CA GLN A 73 -2.00 12.78 -25.97
C GLN A 73 -2.85 11.73 -25.22
N GLY A 74 -2.41 11.29 -24.04
CA GLY A 74 -3.15 10.34 -23.22
C GLY A 74 -4.52 10.87 -22.80
N GLN A 75 -4.58 12.14 -22.41
CA GLN A 75 -5.84 12.81 -22.12
C GLN A 75 -6.76 12.90 -23.34
N ALA A 76 -6.25 13.32 -24.50
CA ALA A 76 -7.04 13.41 -25.73
C ALA A 76 -7.60 12.05 -26.11
N ARG A 77 -6.78 10.99 -26.04
CA ARG A 77 -7.22 9.61 -26.26
C ARG A 77 -8.37 9.22 -25.33
N LEU A 78 -8.26 9.49 -24.02
CA LEU A 78 -9.31 9.17 -23.05
C LEU A 78 -10.63 9.90 -23.35
N VAL A 79 -10.56 11.16 -23.80
CA VAL A 79 -11.76 11.94 -24.14
C VAL A 79 -12.36 11.47 -25.47
N GLU A 80 -11.54 11.37 -26.51
CA GLU A 80 -11.98 11.15 -27.90
C GLU A 80 -12.37 9.69 -28.17
N GLU A 81 -11.62 8.73 -27.64
CA GLU A 81 -11.86 7.30 -27.90
C GLU A 81 -12.76 6.64 -26.85
N TYR A 82 -12.82 7.19 -25.63
CA TYR A 82 -13.51 6.55 -24.50
C TYR A 82 -14.60 7.41 -23.84
N ASP A 83 -14.97 8.56 -24.44
CA ASP A 83 -15.96 9.50 -23.89
C ASP A 83 -15.62 9.93 -22.45
N GLY A 84 -14.31 10.07 -22.18
CA GLY A 84 -13.79 10.41 -20.87
C GLY A 84 -14.18 11.83 -20.42
N GLN A 85 -14.59 11.93 -19.17
CA GLN A 85 -15.00 13.18 -18.53
C GLN A 85 -13.92 13.65 -17.55
N ARG A 86 -13.21 14.72 -17.93
CA ARG A 86 -12.24 15.36 -17.05
C ARG A 86 -12.95 16.22 -16.00
N ASN A 87 -12.58 16.09 -14.73
CA ASN A 87 -13.14 16.89 -13.65
C ASN A 87 -12.03 17.48 -12.78
N LYS A 88 -12.32 18.64 -12.17
CA LYS A 88 -11.48 19.25 -11.13
C LYS A 88 -12.22 19.20 -9.80
N LEU A 89 -11.71 18.42 -8.85
CA LEU A 89 -12.31 18.23 -7.54
C LEU A 89 -11.57 19.08 -6.51
N VAL A 90 -12.28 19.75 -5.61
CA VAL A 90 -11.64 20.55 -4.54
C VAL A 90 -11.63 19.73 -3.26
N ALA A 91 -10.44 19.33 -2.82
CA ALA A 91 -10.24 18.60 -1.56
C ALA A 91 -10.43 19.53 -0.34
N CYS A 92 -10.56 18.93 0.85
CA CYS A 92 -10.84 19.68 2.08
C CYS A 92 -9.71 20.64 2.50
N ASP A 93 -8.50 20.44 1.99
CA ASP A 93 -7.35 21.32 2.18
C ASP A 93 -7.24 22.42 1.10
N GLY A 94 -8.24 22.53 0.22
CA GLY A 94 -8.31 23.51 -0.86
C GLY A 94 -7.51 23.13 -2.11
N ASN A 95 -6.83 21.98 -2.13
CA ASN A 95 -6.15 21.52 -3.34
C ASN A 95 -7.17 21.10 -4.39
N GLU A 96 -6.87 21.42 -5.64
CA GLU A 96 -7.64 21.02 -6.80
C GLU A 96 -7.03 19.75 -7.36
N ILE A 97 -7.81 18.67 -7.42
CA ILE A 97 -7.40 17.35 -7.87
C ILE A 97 -7.94 17.12 -9.29
N ASP A 98 -7.03 16.86 -10.22
CA ASP A 98 -7.34 16.56 -11.61
C ASP A 98 -7.72 15.09 -11.77
N THR A 99 -8.87 14.84 -12.36
CA THR A 99 -9.43 13.49 -12.50
C THR A 99 -9.97 13.26 -13.90
N MET A 100 -10.06 11.99 -14.29
CA MET A 100 -10.67 11.52 -15.53
C MET A 100 -11.57 10.33 -15.24
N PHE A 101 -12.84 10.45 -15.58
CA PHE A 101 -13.83 9.39 -15.44
C PHE A 101 -14.23 8.84 -16.80
N VAL A 102 -14.21 7.51 -16.95
CA VAL A 102 -14.75 6.81 -18.11
C VAL A 102 -15.90 5.92 -17.63
N ASP A 103 -17.12 6.21 -18.12
CA ASP A 103 -18.33 5.48 -17.75
C ASP A 103 -18.62 4.35 -18.74
N ARG A 104 -18.47 3.10 -18.29
CA ARG A 104 -18.74 1.90 -19.09
C ARG A 104 -20.10 1.28 -18.81
N ARG A 105 -20.95 1.90 -17.98
CA ARG A 105 -22.27 1.32 -17.65
C ARG A 105 -23.19 1.23 -18.86
N LYS A 106 -23.00 2.10 -19.86
CA LYS A 106 -23.81 2.14 -21.09
C LYS A 106 -23.40 1.09 -22.12
N ASP A 107 -22.24 0.48 -21.98
CA ASP A 107 -21.69 -0.49 -22.95
C ASP A 107 -22.33 -1.88 -22.82
N GLY A 108 -23.20 -2.09 -21.84
CA GLY A 108 -23.95 -3.34 -21.62
C GLY A 108 -23.18 -4.47 -20.92
N GLY A 109 -21.86 -4.32 -20.73
CA GLY A 109 -21.03 -5.27 -19.99
C GLY A 109 -21.24 -5.21 -18.47
N GLN A 110 -21.16 -6.35 -17.77
CA GLN A 110 -21.27 -6.37 -16.30
C GLN A 110 -20.08 -5.66 -15.62
N ALA A 111 -18.90 -5.69 -16.23
CA ALA A 111 -17.70 -5.01 -15.70
C ALA A 111 -17.91 -3.50 -15.56
N GLY A 112 -18.65 -2.87 -16.48
CA GLY A 112 -18.92 -1.44 -16.46
C GLY A 112 -19.71 -0.96 -15.23
N LYS A 113 -20.43 -1.85 -14.55
CA LYS A 113 -21.13 -1.54 -13.27
C LYS A 113 -20.16 -1.39 -12.10
N THR A 114 -18.94 -1.92 -12.22
CA THR A 114 -17.89 -1.80 -11.22
C THR A 114 -17.01 -0.61 -11.58
N LEU A 115 -16.76 0.27 -10.61
CA LEU A 115 -15.81 1.36 -10.75
C LEU A 115 -14.45 0.92 -10.25
N VAL A 116 -13.40 1.16 -11.04
CA VAL A 116 -12.01 1.01 -10.59
C VAL A 116 -11.43 2.41 -10.37
N ILE A 117 -11.08 2.73 -9.13
CA ILE A 117 -10.34 3.96 -8.79
C ILE A 117 -8.85 3.64 -8.83
N CYS A 118 -8.10 4.36 -9.66
CA CYS A 118 -6.70 4.06 -9.96
C CYS A 118 -5.75 5.02 -9.22
N CYS A 119 -4.85 4.47 -8.39
CA CYS A 119 -3.83 5.22 -7.66
C CYS A 119 -2.46 4.98 -8.28
N GLU A 120 -1.86 6.04 -8.81
CA GLU A 120 -0.63 5.96 -9.59
C GLU A 120 0.64 5.79 -8.75
N GLY A 121 1.74 5.50 -9.44
CA GLY A 121 3.08 5.46 -8.87
C GLY A 121 3.68 6.86 -8.70
N ASN A 122 4.90 6.92 -8.16
CA ASN A 122 5.55 8.19 -7.78
C ASN A 122 5.98 9.11 -8.94
N ALA A 123 5.95 8.60 -10.16
CA ALA A 123 6.09 9.34 -11.41
C ALA A 123 4.94 9.01 -12.38
N GLY A 124 3.87 8.38 -11.87
CA GLY A 124 2.72 7.98 -12.65
C GLY A 124 1.70 9.11 -12.77
N PHE A 125 0.97 9.09 -13.87
CA PHE A 125 -0.09 10.04 -14.18
C PHE A 125 -1.25 9.25 -14.78
N TYR A 126 -2.49 9.58 -14.43
CA TYR A 126 -3.64 8.81 -14.89
C TYR A 126 -3.69 8.76 -16.43
N GLU A 127 -3.25 9.83 -17.11
CA GLU A 127 -3.30 9.99 -18.56
C GLU A 127 -2.61 8.84 -19.32
N VAL A 128 -1.59 8.21 -18.71
CA VAL A 128 -0.77 7.15 -19.34
C VAL A 128 -0.43 6.00 -18.38
N GLY A 129 -1.07 5.97 -17.22
CA GLY A 129 -0.70 5.08 -16.12
C GLY A 129 -1.58 3.84 -16.01
N CYS A 130 -1.74 3.41 -14.77
CA CYS A 130 -2.39 2.16 -14.39
C CYS A 130 -3.89 2.11 -14.73
N MET A 131 -4.54 3.25 -15.01
CA MET A 131 -5.96 3.28 -15.38
C MET A 131 -6.28 2.60 -16.71
N ASN A 132 -5.30 2.43 -17.60
CA ASN A 132 -5.49 1.73 -18.88
C ASN A 132 -5.84 0.25 -18.68
N THR A 133 -5.23 -0.42 -17.70
CA THR A 133 -5.43 -1.85 -17.45
C THR A 133 -6.90 -2.21 -17.16
N PRO A 134 -7.59 -1.60 -16.17
CA PRO A 134 -9.01 -1.87 -15.96
C PRO A 134 -9.89 -1.34 -17.09
N LEU A 135 -9.47 -0.29 -17.81
CA LEU A 135 -10.23 0.22 -18.95
C LEU A 135 -10.28 -0.80 -20.09
N ASP A 136 -9.18 -1.50 -20.37
CA ASP A 136 -9.11 -2.63 -21.32
C ASP A 136 -9.97 -3.82 -20.87
N GLY A 137 -10.22 -3.93 -19.57
CA GLY A 137 -11.14 -4.91 -18.96
C GLY A 137 -12.62 -4.55 -19.07
N GLY A 138 -12.97 -3.40 -19.65
CA GLY A 138 -14.36 -2.93 -19.78
C GLY A 138 -14.97 -2.41 -18.47
N TYR A 139 -14.16 -2.12 -17.45
CA TYR A 139 -14.62 -1.50 -16.21
C TYR A 139 -14.89 -0.01 -16.40
N SER A 140 -15.80 0.56 -15.60
CA SER A 140 -15.79 2.01 -15.41
C SER A 140 -14.53 2.39 -14.63
N VAL A 141 -13.86 3.48 -14.98
CA VAL A 141 -12.57 3.83 -14.38
C VAL A 141 -12.54 5.29 -13.98
N LEU A 142 -12.02 5.57 -12.78
CA LEU A 142 -11.73 6.92 -12.28
C LEU A 142 -10.23 7.02 -12.01
N GLY A 143 -9.52 7.66 -12.93
CA GLY A 143 -8.13 8.06 -12.76
C GLY A 143 -8.03 9.43 -12.12
N TRP A 144 -6.98 9.65 -11.32
CA TRP A 144 -6.70 10.93 -10.68
C TRP A 144 -5.20 11.14 -10.52
N ASN A 145 -4.77 12.40 -10.49
CA ASN A 145 -3.38 12.78 -10.30
C ASN A 145 -3.13 13.20 -8.84
N HIS A 146 -2.05 12.69 -8.25
CA HIS A 146 -1.55 13.08 -6.92
C HIS A 146 -1.51 14.62 -6.75
N PRO A 147 -1.65 15.17 -5.54
CA PRO A 147 -1.42 16.59 -5.30
C PRO A 147 -0.05 17.03 -5.84
N GLY A 148 -0.06 18.10 -6.64
CA GLY A 148 1.12 18.63 -7.32
C GLY A 148 1.52 17.92 -8.63
N PHE A 149 0.75 16.94 -9.11
CA PHE A 149 0.99 16.25 -10.39
C PHE A 149 0.07 16.76 -11.48
N GLY A 150 0.62 17.04 -12.66
CA GLY A 150 -0.14 17.30 -13.87
C GLY A 150 -1.10 18.47 -13.67
N GLY A 151 -2.40 18.22 -13.77
CA GLY A 151 -3.43 19.22 -13.52
C GLY A 151 -3.73 19.49 -12.03
N SER A 152 -3.20 18.72 -11.09
CA SER A 152 -3.49 18.86 -9.66
C SER A 152 -2.62 19.92 -8.99
N THR A 153 -3.18 20.68 -8.05
CA THR A 153 -2.43 21.64 -7.22
C THR A 153 -1.93 20.98 -5.94
N GLY A 154 -1.14 21.71 -5.14
CA GLY A 154 -0.62 21.21 -3.85
C GLY A 154 0.68 20.41 -3.95
N VAL A 155 0.90 19.53 -2.97
CA VAL A 155 2.10 18.69 -2.84
C VAL A 155 1.76 17.32 -2.25
N PRO A 156 2.49 16.24 -2.61
CA PRO A 156 2.14 14.87 -2.24
C PRO A 156 2.68 14.51 -0.86
N LEU A 157 2.15 15.15 0.19
CA LEU A 157 2.36 14.72 1.57
C LEU A 157 1.29 13.70 1.96
N PRO A 158 1.54 12.81 2.94
CA PRO A 158 0.60 11.76 3.32
C PRO A 158 -0.83 12.25 3.60
N GLN A 159 -0.97 13.40 4.27
CA GLN A 159 -2.29 13.96 4.55
C GLN A 159 -2.96 14.55 3.30
N ASN A 160 -2.20 15.17 2.39
CA ASN A 160 -2.74 15.68 1.13
C ASN A 160 -3.18 14.54 0.21
N GLU A 161 -2.44 13.43 0.17
CA GLU A 161 -2.84 12.20 -0.51
C GLU A 161 -4.17 11.65 0.02
N ALA A 162 -4.31 11.58 1.35
CA ALA A 162 -5.55 11.17 2.00
C ALA A 162 -6.73 12.10 1.66
N ASN A 163 -6.53 13.42 1.74
CA ASN A 163 -7.55 14.41 1.40
C ASN A 163 -7.97 14.34 -0.07
N ALA A 164 -7.02 14.09 -0.98
CA ALA A 164 -7.27 13.92 -2.40
C ALA A 164 -8.09 12.66 -2.68
N MET A 165 -7.71 11.54 -2.07
CA MET A 165 -8.46 10.28 -2.20
C MET A 165 -9.86 10.38 -1.61
N ASP A 166 -10.01 11.08 -0.48
CA ASP A 166 -11.32 11.34 0.12
C ASP A 166 -12.28 12.00 -0.87
N VAL A 167 -11.88 13.11 -1.48
CA VAL A 167 -12.74 13.82 -2.44
C VAL A 167 -12.99 13.00 -3.71
N VAL A 168 -12.04 12.17 -4.15
CA VAL A 168 -12.22 11.24 -5.28
C VAL A 168 -13.30 10.19 -4.97
N ILE A 169 -13.29 9.58 -3.78
CA ILE A 169 -14.32 8.63 -3.36
C ILE A 169 -15.68 9.31 -3.19
N GLN A 170 -15.70 10.49 -2.56
CA GLN A 170 -16.92 11.28 -2.39
C GLN A 170 -17.55 11.66 -3.75
N PHE A 171 -16.71 12.02 -4.73
CA PHE A 171 -17.16 12.26 -6.10
C PHE A 171 -17.75 11.00 -6.75
N ALA A 172 -17.07 9.85 -6.62
CA ALA A 172 -17.54 8.58 -7.14
C ALA A 172 -18.93 8.19 -6.58
N VAL A 173 -19.14 8.38 -5.28
CA VAL A 173 -20.40 8.02 -4.62
C VAL A 173 -21.49 9.04 -4.91
N HIS A 174 -21.23 10.32 -4.62
CA HIS A 174 -22.28 11.33 -4.58
C HIS A 174 -22.57 12.00 -5.93
N LYS A 175 -21.64 11.94 -6.89
CA LYS A 175 -21.82 12.52 -8.23
C LYS A 175 -21.93 11.46 -9.31
N LEU A 176 -21.06 10.45 -9.30
CA LEU A 176 -21.08 9.39 -10.31
C LEU A 176 -22.11 8.28 -10.01
N GLY A 177 -22.57 8.18 -8.76
CA GLY A 177 -23.65 7.28 -8.34
C GLY A 177 -23.22 5.82 -8.21
N PHE A 178 -21.94 5.55 -7.93
CA PHE A 178 -21.48 4.21 -7.56
C PHE A 178 -21.65 3.96 -6.06
N GLN A 179 -22.03 2.74 -5.69
CA GLN A 179 -21.99 2.34 -4.29
C GLN A 179 -20.57 1.92 -3.91
N LEU A 180 -20.17 2.09 -2.64
CA LEU A 180 -18.86 1.63 -2.16
C LEU A 180 -18.64 0.13 -2.46
N SER A 181 -19.69 -0.68 -2.35
CA SER A 181 -19.69 -2.11 -2.67
C SER A 181 -19.45 -2.45 -4.16
N ASP A 182 -19.49 -1.45 -5.04
CA ASP A 182 -19.22 -1.56 -6.48
C ASP A 182 -17.85 -0.97 -6.86
N ILE A 183 -17.06 -0.50 -5.89
CA ILE A 183 -15.77 0.14 -6.12
C ILE A 183 -14.63 -0.84 -5.83
N ILE A 184 -13.70 -0.97 -6.77
CA ILE A 184 -12.39 -1.57 -6.57
C ILE A 184 -11.36 -0.44 -6.54
N VAL A 185 -10.49 -0.43 -5.54
CA VAL A 185 -9.32 0.45 -5.55
C VAL A 185 -8.15 -0.34 -6.11
N TYR A 186 -7.56 0.16 -7.20
CA TYR A 186 -6.37 -0.39 -7.81
C TYR A 186 -5.23 0.58 -7.62
N ALA A 187 -4.08 0.08 -7.16
CA ALA A 187 -2.91 0.91 -6.99
C ALA A 187 -1.64 0.25 -7.52
N TRP A 188 -0.76 1.09 -8.04
CA TRP A 188 0.58 0.72 -8.43
C TRP A 188 1.61 1.39 -7.52
N SER A 189 2.59 0.60 -7.03
CA SER A 189 3.75 1.11 -6.30
C SER A 189 3.37 1.95 -5.08
N ILE A 190 3.88 3.19 -4.98
CA ILE A 190 3.62 4.12 -3.88
C ILE A 190 2.13 4.47 -3.72
N GLY A 191 1.34 4.41 -4.79
CA GLY A 191 -0.11 4.60 -4.75
C GLY A 191 -0.80 3.62 -3.81
N GLY A 192 -0.13 2.50 -3.49
CA GLY A 192 -0.60 1.55 -2.48
C GLY A 192 -0.84 2.17 -1.11
N PHE A 193 -0.11 3.22 -0.72
CA PHE A 193 -0.38 3.97 0.52
C PHE A 193 -1.75 4.62 0.48
N THR A 194 -2.03 5.37 -0.59
CA THR A 194 -3.29 6.10 -0.74
C THR A 194 -4.47 5.12 -0.88
N ALA A 195 -4.25 3.98 -1.54
CA ALA A 195 -5.25 2.94 -1.68
C ALA A 195 -5.51 2.16 -0.38
N SER A 196 -4.47 1.84 0.42
CA SER A 196 -4.66 1.23 1.73
C SER A 196 -5.35 2.20 2.70
N TRP A 197 -5.08 3.50 2.59
CA TRP A 197 -5.83 4.52 3.32
C TRP A 197 -7.30 4.54 2.91
N ALA A 198 -7.60 4.48 1.61
CA ALA A 198 -8.96 4.45 1.09
C ALA A 198 -9.79 3.32 1.71
N VAL A 199 -9.30 2.09 1.63
CA VAL A 199 -10.07 0.92 2.11
C VAL A 199 -10.08 0.79 3.63
N MET A 200 -9.11 1.39 4.33
CA MET A 200 -9.16 1.54 5.79
C MET A 200 -10.27 2.51 6.21
N SER A 201 -10.42 3.63 5.50
CA SER A 201 -11.38 4.69 5.83
C SER A 201 -12.80 4.40 5.32
N TYR A 202 -12.92 3.64 4.23
CA TYR A 202 -14.16 3.24 3.58
C TYR A 202 -14.23 1.70 3.50
N PRO A 203 -14.50 1.01 4.63
CA PRO A 203 -14.41 -0.45 4.72
C PRO A 203 -15.43 -1.19 3.84
N GLU A 204 -16.49 -0.52 3.39
CA GLU A 204 -17.50 -1.06 2.46
C GLU A 204 -17.00 -1.15 1.01
N ILE A 205 -15.82 -0.60 0.69
CA ILE A 205 -15.20 -0.76 -0.63
C ILE A 205 -15.08 -2.25 -0.96
N ARG A 206 -15.46 -2.62 -2.18
CA ARG A 206 -15.61 -4.01 -2.62
C ARG A 206 -14.35 -4.86 -2.49
N ALA A 207 -13.21 -4.27 -2.85
CA ALA A 207 -11.93 -4.95 -3.01
C ALA A 207 -10.75 -3.98 -3.19
N LEU A 208 -9.55 -4.45 -2.84
CA LEU A 208 -8.28 -3.79 -3.09
C LEU A 208 -7.38 -4.65 -3.99
N VAL A 209 -6.77 -4.03 -4.99
CA VAL A 209 -5.71 -4.63 -5.81
C VAL A 209 -4.44 -3.79 -5.69
N LEU A 210 -3.36 -4.37 -5.18
CA LEU A 210 -2.05 -3.72 -5.05
C LEU A 210 -1.04 -4.38 -5.99
N ASP A 211 -0.56 -3.64 -6.98
CA ASP A 211 0.48 -4.07 -7.92
C ASP A 211 1.81 -3.40 -7.59
N ALA A 212 2.86 -4.21 -7.44
CA ALA A 212 4.22 -3.74 -7.18
C ALA A 212 4.34 -2.80 -5.98
N SER A 213 3.52 -3.01 -4.94
CA SER A 213 3.52 -2.19 -3.73
C SER A 213 4.35 -2.80 -2.59
N PHE A 214 4.45 -2.06 -1.49
CA PHE A 214 5.31 -2.36 -0.36
C PHE A 214 4.55 -2.23 0.96
N ASP A 215 5.15 -2.71 2.05
CA ASP A 215 4.58 -2.66 3.39
C ASP A 215 4.84 -1.36 4.15
N ASP A 216 6.05 -0.83 4.03
CA ASP A 216 6.56 0.34 4.73
C ASP A 216 7.62 1.05 3.87
N LEU A 217 7.59 2.38 3.83
CA LEU A 217 8.57 3.16 3.08
C LEU A 217 9.97 3.13 3.70
N LEU A 218 10.10 3.03 5.03
CA LEU A 218 11.38 3.24 5.71
C LEU A 218 12.51 2.32 5.19
N PRO A 219 12.31 0.99 4.99
CA PRO A 219 13.34 0.12 4.43
C PRO A 219 13.81 0.56 3.03
N LEU A 220 12.89 1.03 2.19
CA LEU A 220 13.20 1.51 0.84
C LEU A 220 13.97 2.83 0.87
N ALA A 221 13.60 3.74 1.76
CA ALA A 221 14.33 5.00 1.95
C ALA A 221 15.75 4.75 2.45
N LEU A 222 15.94 3.80 3.38
CA LEU A 222 17.26 3.44 3.89
C LEU A 222 18.15 2.75 2.85
N LYS A 223 17.58 2.02 1.87
CA LYS A 223 18.33 1.47 0.72
C LYS A 223 18.96 2.58 -0.13
N VAL A 224 18.22 3.67 -0.36
CA VAL A 224 18.62 4.73 -1.30
C VAL A 224 19.57 5.74 -0.64
N MET A 225 19.38 6.00 0.65
CA MET A 225 20.12 7.04 1.36
C MET A 225 21.44 6.50 1.96
N PRO A 226 22.47 7.35 2.13
CA PRO A 226 23.72 6.93 2.77
C PRO A 226 23.50 6.41 4.20
N ASP A 227 24.20 5.33 4.57
CA ASP A 227 24.08 4.71 5.90
C ASP A 227 24.34 5.68 7.06
N SER A 228 25.24 6.64 6.87
CA SER A 228 25.55 7.68 7.86
C SER A 228 24.35 8.58 8.20
N TRP A 229 23.32 8.60 7.36
CA TRP A 229 22.10 9.39 7.56
C TRP A 229 20.95 8.58 8.15
N ARG A 230 21.14 7.28 8.44
CA ARG A 230 20.08 6.38 8.94
C ARG A 230 19.22 6.98 10.07
N PRO A 231 19.77 7.59 11.15
CA PRO A 231 18.94 8.19 12.19
C PRO A 231 18.06 9.34 11.69
N LEU A 232 18.62 10.20 10.83
CA LEU A 232 17.92 11.35 10.25
C LEU A 232 16.83 10.91 9.28
N VAL A 233 17.14 9.96 8.38
CA VAL A 233 16.16 9.39 7.43
C VAL A 233 15.04 8.70 8.18
N THR A 234 15.36 7.93 9.23
CA THR A 234 14.36 7.25 10.06
C THR A 234 13.41 8.26 10.70
N HIS A 235 13.93 9.30 11.34
CA HIS A 235 13.11 10.34 11.94
C HIS A 235 12.27 11.06 10.87
N THR A 236 12.89 11.46 9.76
CA THR A 236 12.23 12.17 8.66
C THR A 236 11.06 11.38 8.08
N VAL A 237 11.27 10.11 7.74
CA VAL A 237 10.22 9.24 7.21
C VAL A 237 9.11 9.07 8.25
N ARG A 238 9.44 8.72 9.49
CA ARG A 238 8.41 8.45 10.51
C ARG A 238 7.60 9.68 10.91
N GLN A 239 8.17 10.88 10.87
CA GLN A 239 7.45 12.09 11.25
C GLN A 239 6.65 12.70 10.11
N TYR A 240 7.17 12.68 8.88
CA TYR A 240 6.59 13.48 7.79
C TYR A 240 6.11 12.66 6.60
N MET A 241 6.68 11.46 6.39
CA MET A 241 6.40 10.61 5.22
C MET A 241 6.12 9.17 5.65
N ASN A 242 5.31 8.97 6.70
CA ASN A 242 5.07 7.65 7.26
C ASN A 242 4.10 6.84 6.39
N LEU A 243 4.60 6.33 5.27
CA LEU A 243 3.83 5.48 4.36
C LEU A 243 3.89 4.03 4.85
N ASN A 244 2.98 3.68 5.76
CA ASN A 244 2.86 2.34 6.34
C ASN A 244 1.61 1.64 5.82
N ASN A 245 1.72 1.08 4.62
CA ASN A 245 0.61 0.46 3.90
C ASN A 245 0.10 -0.77 4.66
N ALA A 246 1.00 -1.55 5.27
CA ALA A 246 0.61 -2.76 6.00
C ALA A 246 -0.26 -2.43 7.22
N GLU A 247 0.05 -1.38 7.98
CA GLU A 247 -0.75 -0.96 9.13
C GLU A 247 -2.17 -0.51 8.73
N GLN A 248 -2.29 0.18 7.60
CA GLN A 248 -3.59 0.58 7.04
C GLN A 248 -4.34 -0.64 6.51
N LEU A 249 -3.67 -1.50 5.74
CA LEU A 249 -4.25 -2.67 5.11
C LEU A 249 -4.79 -3.69 6.12
N CYS A 250 -4.11 -3.87 7.26
CA CYS A 250 -4.60 -4.77 8.32
C CYS A 250 -5.96 -4.35 8.88
N LYS A 251 -6.35 -3.07 8.77
CA LYS A 251 -7.65 -2.59 9.23
C LYS A 251 -8.77 -2.85 8.23
N TYR A 252 -8.44 -3.18 6.98
CA TYR A 252 -9.41 -3.50 5.95
C TYR A 252 -9.87 -4.96 6.04
N GLN A 253 -11.19 -5.15 6.10
CA GLN A 253 -11.83 -6.46 6.27
C GLN A 253 -12.14 -7.14 4.94
N GLY A 254 -12.11 -6.39 3.83
CA GLY A 254 -12.51 -6.90 2.54
C GLY A 254 -11.42 -7.69 1.78
N PRO A 255 -11.73 -8.12 0.56
CA PRO A 255 -10.85 -8.90 -0.31
C PRO A 255 -9.63 -8.10 -0.79
N VAL A 256 -8.45 -8.73 -0.78
CA VAL A 256 -7.18 -8.12 -1.19
C VAL A 256 -6.46 -9.02 -2.17
N LEU A 257 -5.98 -8.45 -3.29
CA LEU A 257 -5.05 -9.10 -4.21
C LEU A 257 -3.73 -8.33 -4.21
N LEU A 258 -2.64 -9.03 -3.94
CA LEU A 258 -1.29 -8.53 -4.08
C LEU A 258 -0.68 -9.11 -5.37
N ILE A 259 -0.18 -8.25 -6.25
CA ILE A 259 0.56 -8.65 -7.44
C ILE A 259 2.03 -8.32 -7.17
N ARG A 260 2.82 -9.36 -6.95
CA ARG A 260 4.27 -9.26 -6.71
C ARG A 260 5.01 -9.42 -8.02
N ARG A 261 5.72 -8.38 -8.43
CA ARG A 261 6.62 -8.44 -9.59
C ARG A 261 7.93 -9.11 -9.20
N THR A 262 8.28 -10.21 -9.86
CA THR A 262 9.42 -11.04 -9.41
C THR A 262 10.78 -10.48 -9.82
N LYS A 263 10.84 -9.55 -10.78
CA LYS A 263 12.07 -8.88 -11.23
C LYS A 263 12.08 -7.39 -10.86
N ASP A 264 11.43 -7.05 -9.74
CA ASP A 264 11.24 -5.66 -9.31
C ASP A 264 12.53 -5.03 -8.74
N GLU A 265 13.00 -3.98 -9.38
CA GLU A 265 14.22 -3.26 -9.02
C GLU A 265 13.97 -2.12 -8.01
N ILE A 266 12.72 -1.69 -7.84
CA ILE A 266 12.33 -0.49 -7.10
C ILE A 266 11.91 -0.83 -5.68
N ILE A 267 11.01 -1.80 -5.50
CA ILE A 267 10.48 -2.18 -4.18
C ILE A 267 11.25 -3.34 -3.52
N THR A 268 12.47 -3.60 -3.95
CA THR A 268 13.46 -4.48 -3.30
C THR A 268 14.40 -3.69 -2.39
N THR A 269 14.98 -4.29 -1.35
CA THR A 269 15.94 -3.59 -0.44
C THR A 269 17.42 -3.87 -0.73
N THR A 270 17.74 -4.87 -1.54
CA THR A 270 19.13 -5.23 -1.86
C THR A 270 19.39 -5.12 -3.37
N GLY A 271 18.50 -5.63 -4.21
CA GLY A 271 18.58 -5.55 -5.68
C GLY A 271 17.49 -6.37 -6.39
N PRO A 272 17.38 -6.27 -7.72
CA PRO A 272 16.31 -6.94 -8.49
C PRO A 272 16.40 -8.46 -8.50
N GLU A 273 17.60 -9.03 -8.34
CA GLU A 273 17.82 -10.50 -8.32
C GLU A 273 17.50 -11.13 -6.96
N ASP A 274 17.27 -10.32 -5.93
CA ASP A 274 16.93 -10.80 -4.59
C ASP A 274 15.43 -10.65 -4.35
N ILE A 275 14.68 -11.64 -4.84
CA ILE A 275 13.22 -11.72 -4.68
C ILE A 275 12.79 -11.68 -3.21
N MET A 276 13.64 -12.15 -2.29
CA MET A 276 13.32 -12.15 -0.86
C MET A 276 13.33 -10.75 -0.26
N SER A 277 14.11 -9.83 -0.84
CA SER A 277 14.14 -8.43 -0.44
C SER A 277 12.95 -7.60 -0.93
N ASN A 278 12.08 -8.17 -1.78
CA ASN A 278 10.88 -7.51 -2.29
C ASN A 278 9.91 -7.21 -1.14
N ARG A 279 9.58 -5.93 -0.93
CA ARG A 279 8.72 -5.47 0.17
C ARG A 279 7.26 -5.93 0.07
N GLY A 280 6.83 -6.45 -1.09
CA GLY A 280 5.56 -7.16 -1.23
C GLY A 280 5.50 -8.42 -0.35
N ASN A 281 6.65 -9.06 -0.07
CA ASN A 281 6.75 -10.22 0.81
C ASN A 281 6.34 -9.86 2.24
N ASP A 282 6.93 -8.80 2.79
CA ASP A 282 6.59 -8.29 4.12
C ASP A 282 5.14 -7.83 4.20
N LEU A 283 4.60 -7.26 3.12
CA LEU A 283 3.21 -6.83 3.05
C LEU A 283 2.26 -8.03 3.18
N LEU A 284 2.50 -9.10 2.43
CA LEU A 284 1.73 -10.35 2.52
C LEU A 284 1.84 -10.95 3.92
N LEU A 285 3.07 -11.09 4.42
CA LEU A 285 3.31 -11.73 5.72
C LEU A 285 2.60 -10.96 6.85
N LYS A 286 2.71 -9.63 6.89
CA LYS A 286 2.01 -8.81 7.88
C LYS A 286 0.49 -8.94 7.78
N LEU A 287 -0.05 -8.95 6.55
CA LEU A 287 -1.48 -9.13 6.33
C LEU A 287 -1.97 -10.49 6.83
N LEU A 288 -1.28 -11.58 6.46
CA LEU A 288 -1.66 -12.93 6.88
C LEU A 288 -1.46 -13.13 8.38
N GLN A 289 -0.38 -12.60 8.97
CA GLN A 289 -0.15 -12.65 10.42
C GLN A 289 -1.25 -11.91 11.19
N TYR A 290 -1.76 -10.82 10.64
CA TYR A 290 -2.89 -10.11 11.23
C TYR A 290 -4.21 -10.87 11.05
N ARG A 291 -4.51 -11.34 9.84
CA ARG A 291 -5.79 -11.99 9.53
C ARG A 291 -5.93 -13.38 10.13
N TYR A 292 -4.83 -14.14 10.19
CA TYR A 292 -4.81 -15.56 10.59
C TYR A 292 -3.68 -15.83 11.60
N PRO A 293 -3.66 -15.17 12.77
CA PRO A 293 -2.54 -15.23 13.71
C PRO A 293 -2.25 -16.65 14.22
N LYS A 294 -3.28 -17.51 14.33
CA LYS A 294 -3.12 -18.90 14.80
C LYS A 294 -2.63 -19.85 13.69
N VAL A 295 -2.82 -19.49 12.42
CA VAL A 295 -2.22 -20.21 11.27
C VAL A 295 -0.76 -19.80 11.10
N MET A 296 -0.48 -18.50 11.18
CA MET A 296 0.83 -17.91 10.87
C MET A 296 1.84 -18.03 12.03
N THR A 297 2.05 -19.26 12.53
CA THR A 297 3.11 -19.58 13.50
C THR A 297 4.50 -19.58 12.85
N GLU A 298 5.56 -19.65 13.66
CA GLU A 298 6.95 -19.66 13.17
C GLU A 298 7.25 -20.76 12.13
N ASP A 299 6.68 -21.95 12.27
CA ASP A 299 6.83 -23.04 11.28
C ASP A 299 6.09 -22.72 9.96
N ALA A 300 4.87 -22.19 10.05
CA ALA A 300 4.08 -21.79 8.89
C ALA A 300 4.72 -20.60 8.16
N LEU A 301 5.24 -19.62 8.91
CA LEU A 301 5.99 -18.49 8.36
C LEU A 301 7.23 -18.93 7.60
N ARG A 302 7.95 -19.95 8.09
CA ARG A 302 9.09 -20.55 7.37
C ARG A 302 8.66 -21.19 6.05
N ALA A 303 7.54 -21.93 6.04
CA ALA A 303 6.99 -22.51 4.82
C ALA A 303 6.59 -21.42 3.80
N VAL A 304 5.88 -20.38 4.23
CA VAL A 304 5.51 -19.25 3.36
C VAL A 304 6.75 -18.50 2.85
N ARG A 305 7.79 -18.30 3.68
CA ARG A 305 9.05 -17.69 3.23
C ARG A 305 9.78 -18.55 2.19
N GLN A 306 9.72 -19.88 2.32
CA GLN A 306 10.27 -20.80 1.31
C GLN A 306 9.52 -20.66 -0.03
N TRP A 307 8.19 -20.52 0.02
CA TRP A 307 7.39 -20.24 -1.18
C TRP A 307 7.68 -18.85 -1.76
N LEU A 308 7.84 -17.82 -0.92
CA LEU A 308 8.22 -16.48 -1.38
C LEU A 308 9.63 -16.42 -1.98
N ALA A 309 10.52 -17.33 -1.60
CA ALA A 309 11.86 -17.46 -2.17
C ALA A 309 11.86 -18.12 -3.56
N ALA A 310 10.77 -18.77 -3.96
CA ALA A 310 10.63 -19.32 -5.30
C ALA A 310 10.51 -18.19 -6.32
N GLY A 311 11.43 -18.18 -7.29
CA GLY A 311 11.50 -17.17 -8.35
C GLY A 311 10.70 -17.53 -9.59
N THR A 312 10.26 -18.78 -9.71
CA THR A 312 9.54 -19.31 -10.87
C THR A 312 8.28 -20.09 -10.49
N PRO A 313 7.28 -20.19 -11.39
CA PRO A 313 6.08 -21.00 -11.14
C PRO A 313 6.37 -22.48 -10.83
N ILE A 314 7.45 -23.03 -11.40
CA ILE A 314 7.85 -24.42 -11.17
C ILE A 314 8.36 -24.61 -9.73
N GLU A 315 9.17 -23.67 -9.25
CA GLU A 315 9.67 -23.70 -7.86
C GLU A 315 8.53 -23.48 -6.86
N GLU A 316 7.60 -22.56 -7.17
CA GLU A 316 6.41 -22.32 -6.34
C GLU A 316 5.58 -23.60 -6.19
N GLU A 317 5.30 -24.27 -7.31
CA GLU A 317 4.52 -25.51 -7.33
C GLU A 317 5.27 -26.66 -6.64
N SER A 318 6.60 -26.70 -6.75
CA SER A 318 7.45 -27.66 -6.04
C SER A 318 7.35 -27.49 -4.52
N VAL A 319 7.40 -26.24 -4.01
CA VAL A 319 7.18 -25.96 -2.59
C VAL A 319 5.76 -26.35 -2.19
N TYR A 320 4.75 -25.96 -2.97
CA TYR A 320 3.35 -26.26 -2.68
C TYR A 320 3.07 -27.77 -2.60
N THR A 321 3.57 -28.54 -3.59
CA THR A 321 3.46 -30.00 -3.62
C THR A 321 4.28 -30.65 -2.51
N GLY A 322 5.46 -30.12 -2.19
CA GLY A 322 6.34 -30.66 -1.15
C GLY A 322 5.79 -30.54 0.27
N TYR A 323 4.85 -29.61 0.51
CA TYR A 323 4.07 -29.52 1.75
C TYR A 323 2.72 -30.24 1.68
N GLU A 324 2.44 -30.94 0.58
CA GLU A 324 1.21 -31.72 0.36
C GLU A 324 -0.06 -30.87 0.59
N VAL A 325 -0.05 -29.63 0.10
CA VAL A 325 -1.18 -28.70 0.32
C VAL A 325 -2.43 -29.19 -0.41
N ASP A 326 -3.47 -29.53 0.36
CA ASP A 326 -4.78 -29.90 -0.15
C ASP A 326 -5.70 -28.66 -0.19
N ASP A 327 -5.99 -28.15 -1.39
CA ASP A 327 -6.84 -26.98 -1.63
C ASP A 327 -8.29 -27.20 -1.12
N ASP A 328 -8.85 -28.39 -1.30
CA ASP A 328 -10.24 -28.69 -0.91
C ASP A 328 -10.36 -28.78 0.61
N TRP A 329 -9.38 -29.41 1.26
CA TRP A 329 -9.27 -29.41 2.72
C TRP A 329 -9.15 -27.98 3.26
N CYS A 330 -8.23 -27.17 2.72
CA CYS A 330 -8.04 -25.78 3.14
C CYS A 330 -9.32 -24.95 3.01
N LEU A 331 -10.05 -25.09 1.90
CA LEU A 331 -11.34 -24.42 1.68
C LEU A 331 -12.38 -24.86 2.71
N SER A 332 -12.53 -26.17 2.93
CA SER A 332 -13.51 -26.70 3.88
C SER A 332 -13.27 -26.19 5.30
N VAL A 333 -12.01 -26.11 5.71
CA VAL A 333 -11.59 -25.57 7.00
C VAL A 333 -11.94 -24.09 7.10
N LEU A 334 -11.63 -23.27 6.11
CA LEU A 334 -11.95 -21.84 6.18
C LEU A 334 -13.47 -21.59 6.20
N GLN A 335 -14.24 -22.36 5.43
CA GLN A 335 -15.70 -22.25 5.37
C GLN A 335 -16.38 -22.61 6.71
N SER A 336 -15.84 -23.57 7.46
CA SER A 336 -16.38 -23.89 8.79
C SER A 336 -16.24 -22.71 9.75
N TYR A 337 -15.13 -21.99 9.71
CA TYR A 337 -14.93 -20.80 10.56
C TYR A 337 -15.78 -19.59 10.13
N GLN A 338 -16.04 -19.43 8.83
CA GLN A 338 -16.91 -18.36 8.32
C GLN A 338 -18.37 -18.50 8.79
N THR A 339 -18.85 -19.74 8.91
CA THR A 339 -20.22 -20.05 9.34
C THR A 339 -20.41 -20.00 10.86
N ASP A 340 -19.35 -20.22 11.63
CA ASP A 340 -19.37 -20.41 13.09
C ASP A 340 -19.14 -19.16 13.97
N ARG A 341 -19.38 -17.94 13.42
CA ARG A 341 -19.47 -16.60 14.11
C ARG A 341 -18.32 -15.61 13.90
N GLU A 342 -17.29 -15.92 13.12
CA GLU A 342 -16.18 -15.00 12.85
C GLU A 342 -16.26 -14.38 11.44
N THR A 343 -16.97 -13.26 11.30
CA THR A 343 -17.07 -12.55 10.01
C THR A 343 -15.94 -11.54 9.77
N LEU A 344 -15.26 -11.11 10.84
CA LEU A 344 -14.23 -10.09 10.79
C LEU A 344 -12.89 -10.67 11.25
N PHE A 345 -11.81 -10.24 10.60
CA PHE A 345 -10.45 -10.53 11.02
C PHE A 345 -10.10 -9.80 12.32
N PRO A 346 -9.25 -10.39 13.19
CA PRO A 346 -8.52 -11.65 13.01
C PRO A 346 -9.39 -12.90 13.22
N TRP A 347 -9.12 -13.96 12.46
CA TRP A 347 -9.76 -15.27 12.66
C TRP A 347 -8.95 -16.15 13.63
N SER A 348 -9.65 -16.95 14.42
CA SER A 348 -9.08 -17.93 15.36
C SER A 348 -8.67 -19.25 14.70
N VAL A 349 -8.98 -19.42 13.40
CA VAL A 349 -8.60 -20.59 12.60
C VAL A 349 -7.14 -20.94 12.79
N GLY A 350 -6.87 -22.21 13.14
CA GLY A 350 -5.52 -22.71 13.42
C GLY A 350 -5.24 -23.03 14.89
N GLU A 351 -6.08 -22.62 15.84
CA GLU A 351 -5.83 -22.83 17.28
C GLU A 351 -5.58 -24.31 17.64
N ASP A 352 -6.43 -25.21 17.17
CA ASP A 352 -6.34 -26.66 17.44
C ASP A 352 -5.73 -27.48 16.28
N MET A 353 -5.09 -26.82 15.31
CA MET A 353 -4.49 -27.51 14.15
C MET A 353 -3.11 -28.06 14.44
N THR A 354 -2.79 -29.17 13.78
CA THR A 354 -1.42 -29.72 13.74
C THR A 354 -0.48 -28.74 13.03
N LEU A 355 0.83 -28.89 13.26
CA LEU A 355 1.86 -28.10 12.57
C LEU A 355 1.77 -28.25 11.05
N GLU A 356 1.42 -29.44 10.58
CA GLU A 356 1.23 -29.73 9.16
C GLU A 356 0.03 -28.98 8.59
N GLY A 357 -1.13 -29.07 9.22
CA GLY A 357 -2.33 -28.36 8.79
C GLY A 357 -2.12 -26.84 8.74
N ARG A 358 -1.40 -26.27 9.72
CA ARG A 358 -1.06 -24.82 9.70
C ARG A 358 -0.16 -24.45 8.52
N ARG A 359 0.84 -25.27 8.19
CA ARG A 359 1.74 -25.02 7.04
C ARG A 359 0.97 -25.09 5.73
N GLN A 360 0.11 -26.09 5.55
CA GLN A 360 -0.73 -26.21 4.37
C GLN A 360 -1.65 -24.99 4.21
N LEU A 361 -2.37 -24.63 5.27
CA LEU A 361 -3.29 -23.50 5.23
C LEU A 361 -2.58 -22.16 5.01
N ALA A 362 -1.40 -21.96 5.58
CA ALA A 362 -0.60 -20.75 5.36
C ALA A 362 -0.15 -20.61 3.90
N LEU A 363 0.31 -21.69 3.27
CA LEU A 363 0.71 -21.71 1.86
C LEU A 363 -0.49 -21.48 0.94
N PHE A 364 -1.62 -22.14 1.22
CA PHE A 364 -2.87 -21.93 0.51
C PHE A 364 -3.29 -20.46 0.56
N LEU A 365 -3.31 -19.86 1.75
CA LEU A 365 -3.64 -18.44 1.93
C LEU A 365 -2.66 -17.52 1.20
N ALA A 366 -1.34 -17.79 1.27
CA ALA A 366 -0.34 -17.04 0.52
C ALA A 366 -0.64 -17.03 -0.99
N ARG A 367 -0.97 -18.20 -1.57
CA ARG A 367 -1.32 -18.36 -3.00
C ARG A 367 -2.64 -17.68 -3.37
N LYS A 368 -3.61 -17.58 -2.46
CA LYS A 368 -4.89 -16.87 -2.71
C LYS A 368 -4.75 -15.35 -2.64
N TYR A 369 -3.89 -14.84 -1.75
CA TYR A 369 -3.70 -13.40 -1.54
C TYR A 369 -2.65 -12.78 -2.46
N MET A 370 -1.63 -13.53 -2.87
CA MET A 370 -0.54 -13.03 -3.70
C MET A 370 -0.42 -13.81 -5.00
N ARG A 371 -0.22 -13.08 -6.11
CA ARG A 371 0.14 -13.64 -7.41
C ARG A 371 1.48 -13.07 -7.87
N ASN A 372 2.34 -13.94 -8.37
CA ASN A 372 3.59 -13.53 -8.99
C ASN A 372 3.36 -13.15 -10.45
N PHE A 373 4.01 -12.06 -10.87
CA PHE A 373 4.04 -11.61 -12.25
C PHE A 373 5.50 -11.40 -12.67
N GLU A 374 5.98 -12.18 -13.63
CA GLU A 374 7.39 -12.19 -14.01
C GLU A 374 7.76 -10.98 -14.88
N THR A 375 8.01 -9.84 -14.25
CA THR A 375 8.32 -8.59 -14.94
C THR A 375 9.05 -7.59 -14.04
N THR A 376 9.52 -6.47 -14.62
CA THR A 376 10.15 -5.35 -13.91
C THR A 376 9.12 -4.32 -13.43
N HIS A 377 9.54 -3.36 -12.60
CA HIS A 377 8.61 -2.48 -11.87
C HIS A 377 7.69 -1.66 -12.78
N CYS A 378 8.22 -1.09 -13.87
CA CYS A 378 7.53 -0.12 -14.72
C CYS A 378 6.81 -0.74 -15.94
N THR A 379 6.81 -2.07 -16.09
CA THR A 379 6.07 -2.71 -17.20
C THR A 379 4.55 -2.56 -16.97
N PRO A 380 3.75 -2.13 -17.95
CA PRO A 380 2.30 -2.05 -17.77
C PRO A 380 1.70 -3.40 -17.37
N LEU A 381 0.78 -3.40 -16.39
CA LEU A 381 0.08 -4.61 -15.98
C LEU A 381 -0.93 -5.01 -17.08
N PRO A 382 -0.85 -6.21 -17.66
CA PRO A 382 -1.84 -6.63 -18.64
C PRO A 382 -3.17 -6.97 -17.94
N ILE A 383 -4.28 -6.81 -18.67
CA ILE A 383 -5.62 -7.13 -18.15
C ILE A 383 -5.76 -8.58 -17.66
N SER A 384 -4.97 -9.52 -18.20
CA SER A 384 -4.97 -10.92 -17.75
C SER A 384 -4.57 -11.10 -16.28
N GLU A 385 -3.79 -10.15 -15.73
CA GLU A 385 -3.36 -10.16 -14.33
C GLU A 385 -4.26 -9.32 -13.42
N PHE A 386 -4.98 -8.34 -13.96
CA PHE A 386 -5.98 -7.59 -13.21
C PHE A 386 -7.26 -8.41 -13.02
N ARG A 387 -7.36 -9.09 -11.87
CA ARG A 387 -8.51 -9.94 -11.52
C ARG A 387 -9.15 -9.49 -10.21
N PRO A 388 -10.45 -9.75 -10.02
CA PRO A 388 -11.07 -9.59 -8.71
C PRO A 388 -10.31 -10.41 -7.65
N PRO A 389 -10.04 -9.85 -6.46
CA PRO A 389 -9.43 -10.62 -5.39
C PRO A 389 -10.27 -11.82 -4.97
N TRP A 390 -9.59 -12.85 -4.45
CA TRP A 390 -10.23 -14.04 -3.93
C TRP A 390 -11.18 -13.70 -2.77
N LYS A 391 -12.36 -14.34 -2.78
CA LYS A 391 -13.32 -14.35 -1.69
C LYS A 391 -13.60 -15.81 -1.33
N LEU A 392 -13.66 -16.10 -0.03
CA LEU A 392 -14.05 -17.41 0.48
C LEU A 392 -15.54 -17.68 0.24
#